data_AF-A0A3D2IC97-F1
#
_entry.id   AF-A0A3D2IC97-F1
#
_cell.length_a   1.000
_cell.length_b   1.000
_cell.length_c   1.000
_cell.angle_alpha   90.00
_cell.angle_beta   90.00
_cell.angle_gamma   90.00
#
_symmetry.space_group_name_H-M   'P 1'
#
loop_
_entity.id
_entity.type
_entity.pdbx_description
1 polymer ?
#
loop_
_entity_poly.entity_id
_entity_poly.type
_entity_poly.pdbx_seq_one_letter_code
_entity_poly.pdbx_strand_id
1 'polypeptide(L)'
;KNKSKPPSKRRLKDQSIQKDYKKDVQADIRRAFEKELPEHKKSFVRRGVINLEGACYVHPAMSKIELDSLNGNSLHKLEKIVDCEITIVEAIEHLIRQPGQAEDDKEVSYRIRFDNKLDNEVLTKATYEELTTKTRFSSFLVSKGFVKFLGTTSQFDLFHEFIINGQDYPTVRVLSSWGEYKPGKFIFKNGLYDVKEKKFYPSDENQRIRYQNRILICPDGNELVQPPELSVPTDAITSVAFLAEKFNLWESLNGRFNVRSTLGYAIASLYNRRILESDSAFPLLFKFGERGTGKSSSMDWFMTLFGYKSGNRQSVSKQNTLKGMIRNMTLPIGFPFFLDDYRNHETNNQVPD
;
A
#
# COMPACT_ATOMS: atom_id res chain seq x y z
N LYS A 1 -66.06 17.61 66.91
CA LYS A 1 -64.65 17.19 67.15
C LYS A 1 -63.74 18.01 66.24
N ASN A 2 -62.87 18.82 66.84
CA ASN A 2 -61.54 19.31 66.40
C ASN A 2 -61.35 19.85 64.97
N LYS A 3 -61.00 21.13 64.78
CA LYS A 3 -59.62 21.73 64.85
C LYS A 3 -58.70 21.07 63.81
N SER A 4 -57.83 21.71 63.04
CA SER A 4 -57.22 23.05 62.98
C SER A 4 -56.15 22.98 61.87
N LYS A 5 -55.87 24.12 61.21
CA LYS A 5 -54.62 24.61 60.55
C LYS A 5 -53.40 23.69 60.21
N PRO A 6 -52.56 24.10 59.22
CA PRO A 6 -51.85 23.25 58.26
C PRO A 6 -50.40 22.89 58.66
N PRO A 7 -49.71 22.05 57.87
CA PRO A 7 -48.24 22.05 57.82
C PRO A 7 -47.69 22.07 56.37
N SER A 8 -46.42 22.40 56.08
CA SER A 8 -45.44 23.34 56.64
C SER A 8 -44.27 23.40 55.63
N LYS A 9 -43.50 24.49 55.65
CA LYS A 9 -42.32 24.71 54.79
C LYS A 9 -41.20 23.69 55.05
N ARG A 10 -40.69 23.06 53.98
CA ARG A 10 -39.29 22.64 53.76
C ARG A 10 -39.01 22.77 52.27
N ARG A 11 -37.89 23.22 51.74
CA ARG A 11 -36.73 24.04 52.15
C ARG A 11 -36.07 24.42 50.81
N LEU A 12 -35.55 25.64 50.69
CA LEU A 12 -34.79 26.12 49.53
C LEU A 12 -33.59 25.22 49.19
N LYS A 13 -33.33 25.05 47.89
CA LYS A 13 -32.05 25.02 47.13
C LYS A 13 -32.46 24.81 45.65
N ASP A 14 -31.93 25.42 44.61
CA ASP A 14 -30.97 26.49 44.38
C ASP A 14 -31.04 26.72 42.85
N GLN A 15 -30.74 27.94 42.41
CA GLN A 15 -30.32 28.30 41.05
C GLN A 15 -31.39 28.35 39.93
N SER A 16 -31.82 29.59 39.71
CA SER A 16 -32.17 30.18 38.43
C SER A 16 -31.43 29.59 37.22
N ILE A 17 -32.09 28.70 36.48
CA ILE A 17 -31.75 28.48 35.06
C ILE A 17 -32.43 29.60 34.28
N GLN A 18 -31.84 30.80 34.31
CA GLN A 18 -32.02 31.75 33.21
C GLN A 18 -31.35 31.11 32.00
N LYS A 19 -32.12 30.33 31.23
CA LYS A 19 -31.74 29.98 29.86
C LYS A 19 -31.52 31.30 29.13
N ASP A 20 -30.28 31.55 28.75
CA ASP A 20 -29.84 32.79 28.12
C ASP A 20 -30.31 32.78 26.66
N TYR A 21 -31.63 32.92 26.45
CA TYR A 21 -32.31 32.86 25.16
C TYR A 21 -31.67 33.76 24.10
N LYS A 22 -30.98 34.82 24.54
CA LYS A 22 -30.25 35.75 23.68
C LYS A 22 -29.02 35.09 23.01
N LYS A 23 -28.34 34.17 23.71
CA LYS A 23 -27.21 33.40 23.16
C LYS A 23 -27.66 32.33 22.18
N ASP A 24 -28.74 31.63 22.50
CA ASP A 24 -29.30 30.59 21.63
C ASP A 24 -29.81 31.19 20.32
N VAL A 25 -30.52 32.33 20.39
CA VAL A 25 -30.99 33.07 19.21
C VAL A 25 -29.82 33.63 18.39
N GLN A 26 -28.76 34.15 19.01
CA GLN A 26 -27.56 34.58 18.29
C GLN A 26 -26.83 33.41 17.61
N ALA A 27 -26.80 32.22 18.22
CA ALA A 27 -26.22 31.02 17.64
C ALA A 27 -27.01 30.53 16.43
N ASP A 28 -28.35 30.56 16.49
CA ASP A 28 -29.21 30.16 15.39
C ASP A 28 -29.19 31.16 14.22
N ILE A 29 -29.09 32.47 14.52
CA ILE A 29 -28.88 33.50 13.50
C ILE A 29 -27.53 33.31 12.78
N ARG A 30 -26.44 33.03 13.52
CA ARG A 30 -25.13 32.74 12.91
C ARG A 30 -25.16 31.50 12.01
N ARG A 31 -25.82 30.43 12.45
CA ARG A 31 -26.01 29.20 11.65
C ARG A 31 -26.82 29.43 10.37
N ALA A 32 -27.80 30.34 10.41
CA ALA A 32 -28.61 30.68 9.24
C ALA A 32 -27.79 31.44 8.19
N PHE A 33 -26.98 32.43 8.61
CA PHE A 33 -26.09 33.18 7.71
C PHE A 33 -24.95 32.33 7.12
N GLU A 34 -24.52 31.27 7.82
CA GLU A 34 -23.44 30.39 7.35
C GLU A 34 -23.87 29.36 6.30
N LYS A 35 -25.17 29.08 6.13
CA LYS A 35 -25.63 28.12 5.11
C LYS A 35 -25.34 28.58 3.68
N GLU A 36 -25.31 29.89 3.45
CA GLU A 36 -25.18 30.53 2.14
C GLU A 36 -23.73 30.82 1.71
N LEU A 37 -22.74 30.58 2.58
CA LEU A 37 -21.32 30.75 2.24
C LEU A 37 -20.76 29.53 1.48
N PRO A 38 -19.80 29.71 0.55
CA PRO A 38 -19.00 28.61 0.01
C PRO A 38 -18.30 27.82 1.13
N GLU A 39 -18.14 26.50 1.01
CA GLU A 39 -17.61 25.63 2.10
C GLU A 39 -16.30 26.12 2.73
N HIS A 40 -15.39 26.68 1.92
CA HIS A 40 -14.11 27.22 2.39
C HIS A 40 -14.21 28.53 3.20
N LYS A 41 -15.40 29.15 3.30
CA LYS A 41 -15.66 30.39 4.05
C LYS A 41 -16.63 30.22 5.21
N LYS A 42 -17.19 29.03 5.44
CA LYS A 42 -18.07 28.78 6.59
C LYS A 42 -17.23 28.74 7.88
N SER A 43 -17.68 29.45 8.92
CA SER A 43 -17.07 29.52 10.26
C SER A 43 -17.24 28.26 11.11
N PHE A 44 -17.31 27.07 10.49
CA PHE A 44 -16.74 25.88 11.10
C PHE A 44 -15.23 26.05 11.10
N VAL A 45 -14.74 26.82 12.06
CA VAL A 45 -13.31 26.90 12.37
C VAL A 45 -12.84 25.48 12.61
N ARG A 46 -12.13 24.87 11.65
CA ARG A 46 -11.49 23.57 11.84
C ARG A 46 -10.52 23.74 13.00
N ARG A 47 -10.92 23.24 14.18
CA ARG A 47 -10.07 23.12 15.35
C ARG A 47 -8.88 22.26 14.94
N GLY A 48 -7.67 22.79 15.05
CA GLY A 48 -6.46 22.10 14.59
C GLY A 48 -5.81 21.27 15.69
N VAL A 49 -5.00 20.31 15.28
CA VAL A 49 -3.96 19.70 16.11
C VAL A 49 -2.61 20.25 15.65
N ILE A 50 -1.69 20.46 16.59
CA ILE A 50 -0.32 20.89 16.31
C ILE A 50 0.70 20.00 17.04
N ASN A 51 1.81 19.70 16.36
CA ASN A 51 3.02 19.16 16.98
C ASN A 51 3.84 20.32 17.55
N LEU A 52 4.13 20.29 18.85
CA LEU A 52 4.91 21.35 19.49
C LEU A 52 5.70 20.80 20.67
N GLU A 53 7.02 20.99 20.66
CA GLU A 53 7.91 20.62 21.75
C GLU A 53 7.69 19.17 22.28
N GLY A 54 7.70 18.17 21.39
CA GLY A 54 7.67 16.75 21.74
C GLY A 54 6.29 16.20 22.15
N ALA A 55 5.19 16.87 21.77
CA ALA A 55 3.83 16.42 22.03
C ALA A 55 2.82 16.96 21.01
N CYS A 56 1.65 16.33 20.94
CA CYS A 56 0.50 16.81 20.16
C CYS A 56 -0.48 17.58 21.05
N TYR A 57 -0.95 18.72 20.55
CA TYR A 57 -1.82 19.63 21.28
C TYR A 57 -3.05 20.02 20.46
N VAL A 58 -4.15 20.34 21.16
CA VAL A 58 -5.38 20.90 20.59
C VAL A 58 -5.74 22.18 21.34
N HIS A 59 -6.36 23.14 20.64
CA HIS A 59 -7.09 24.23 21.28
C HIS A 59 -8.60 24.12 21.04
N PRO A 60 -9.44 24.31 22.07
CA PRO A 60 -10.89 24.15 21.94
C PRO A 60 -11.59 25.19 21.07
N ALA A 61 -10.94 26.30 20.73
CA ALA A 61 -11.55 27.43 20.02
C ALA A 61 -10.69 28.10 18.92
N MET A 62 -9.44 27.67 18.73
CA MET A 62 -8.55 28.30 17.73
C MET A 62 -8.61 27.51 16.41
N SER A 63 -8.52 28.25 15.31
CA SER A 63 -8.36 27.69 13.96
C SER A 63 -6.99 27.06 13.78
N LYS A 64 -6.85 26.18 12.79
CA LYS A 64 -5.55 25.63 12.38
C LYS A 64 -4.51 26.72 12.07
N ILE A 65 -4.91 27.77 11.35
CA ILE A 65 -4.01 28.88 10.98
C ILE A 65 -3.48 29.62 12.21
N GLU A 66 -4.35 29.85 13.21
CA GLU A 66 -3.95 30.47 14.47
C GLU A 66 -3.03 29.55 15.27
N LEU A 67 -3.32 28.25 15.30
CA LEU A 67 -2.48 27.25 15.95
C LEU A 67 -1.08 27.17 15.34
N ASP A 68 -0.98 27.13 14.01
CA ASP A 68 0.29 27.07 13.27
C ASP A 68 1.16 28.33 13.50
N SER A 69 0.55 29.44 13.94
CA SER A 69 1.24 30.69 14.29
C SER A 69 1.69 30.77 15.76
N LEU A 70 1.42 29.76 16.58
CA LEU A 70 1.80 29.76 18.00
C LEU A 70 3.26 29.36 18.21
N ASN A 71 3.91 30.08 19.11
CA ASN A 71 5.26 29.79 19.57
C ASN A 71 5.20 29.05 20.93
N GLY A 72 6.28 28.36 21.32
CA GLY A 72 6.38 27.55 22.56
C GLY A 72 5.85 28.21 23.84
N ASN A 73 5.97 29.54 23.96
CA ASN A 73 5.45 30.30 25.10
C ASN A 73 3.91 30.24 25.28
N SER A 74 3.16 29.75 24.29
CA SER A 74 1.70 29.65 24.33
C SER A 74 1.16 28.28 24.76
N LEU A 75 2.03 27.35 25.17
CA LEU A 75 1.67 25.98 25.58
C LEU A 75 0.59 25.93 26.67
N HIS A 76 0.58 26.89 27.60
CA HIS A 76 -0.40 26.97 28.69
C HIS A 76 -1.85 27.15 28.22
N LYS A 77 -2.06 27.57 26.96
CA LYS A 77 -3.39 27.72 26.36
C LYS A 77 -3.86 26.43 25.70
N LEU A 78 -2.96 25.48 25.49
CA LEU A 78 -3.21 24.27 24.70
C LEU A 78 -3.50 23.07 25.60
N GLU A 79 -4.38 22.20 25.14
CA GLU A 79 -4.65 20.91 25.78
C GLU A 79 -3.79 19.82 25.12
N LYS A 80 -2.94 19.18 25.90
CA LYS A 80 -2.10 18.07 25.45
C LYS A 80 -2.97 16.82 25.23
N ILE A 81 -2.84 16.20 24.05
CA ILE A 81 -3.61 15.00 23.70
C ILE A 81 -2.74 13.77 23.48
N VAL A 82 -1.46 13.94 23.14
CA VAL A 82 -0.47 12.85 23.00
C VAL A 82 0.90 13.32 23.51
N ASP A 83 1.63 12.42 24.18
CA ASP A 83 2.96 12.65 24.77
C ASP A 83 4.13 12.43 23.79
N CYS A 84 3.86 12.60 22.50
CA CYS A 84 4.85 12.60 21.43
C CYS A 84 4.32 13.43 20.26
N GLU A 85 5.23 13.98 19.46
CA GLU A 85 4.94 14.49 18.13
C GLU A 85 4.72 13.33 17.18
N ILE A 86 3.77 13.51 16.27
CA ILE A 86 3.37 12.47 15.32
C ILE A 86 3.52 13.01 13.93
N THR A 87 4.42 12.40 13.17
CA THR A 87 4.67 12.73 11.77
C THR A 87 4.38 11.53 10.90
N ILE A 88 3.51 11.69 9.91
CA ILE A 88 3.29 10.68 8.88
C ILE A 88 4.40 10.81 7.84
N VAL A 89 5.22 9.77 7.74
CA VAL A 89 6.34 9.73 6.80
C VAL A 89 5.83 9.37 5.40
N GLU A 90 4.90 8.42 5.30
CA GLU A 90 4.28 8.01 4.04
C GLU A 90 3.01 7.19 4.29
N ALA A 91 2.07 7.27 3.34
CA ALA A 91 0.98 6.31 3.22
C ALA A 91 1.40 5.15 2.32
N ILE A 92 1.13 3.93 2.74
CA ILE A 92 1.45 2.69 2.06
C ILE A 92 0.15 2.00 1.65
N GLU A 93 -0.13 2.00 0.35
CA GLU A 93 -1.24 1.30 -0.27
C GLU A 93 -0.84 -0.13 -0.64
N HIS A 94 -1.59 -1.11 -0.13
CA HIS A 94 -1.51 -2.52 -0.52
C HIS A 94 -2.71 -2.82 -1.42
N LEU A 95 -2.47 -3.23 -2.67
CA LEU A 95 -3.55 -3.60 -3.57
C LEU A 95 -4.09 -4.99 -3.19
N ILE A 96 -5.39 -5.08 -2.97
CA ILE A 96 -6.07 -6.34 -2.73
C ILE A 96 -6.58 -6.84 -4.08
N ARG A 97 -6.18 -8.06 -4.46
CA ARG A 97 -6.75 -8.75 -5.61
C ARG A 97 -7.57 -9.93 -5.12
N GLN A 98 -8.88 -9.76 -5.06
CA GLN A 98 -9.82 -10.87 -4.88
C GLN A 98 -10.59 -11.12 -6.19
N PRO A 99 -10.91 -12.39 -6.51
CA PRO A 99 -11.79 -12.69 -7.64
C PRO A 99 -13.14 -11.98 -7.47
N GLY A 100 -13.49 -11.10 -8.41
CA GLY A 100 -14.76 -10.35 -8.39
C GLY A 100 -14.70 -8.94 -7.77
N GLN A 101 -13.55 -8.49 -7.26
CA GLN A 101 -13.35 -7.09 -6.83
C GLN A 101 -12.77 -6.24 -7.95
N ALA A 102 -13.11 -4.95 -7.97
CA ALA A 102 -12.55 -4.00 -8.93
C ALA A 102 -11.04 -3.83 -8.71
N GLU A 103 -10.27 -3.54 -9.77
CA GLU A 103 -8.79 -3.44 -9.76
C GLU A 103 -8.20 -2.38 -8.78
N ASP A 104 -9.03 -1.64 -8.05
CA ASP A 104 -8.64 -0.52 -7.19
C ASP A 104 -8.95 -0.72 -5.68
N ASP A 105 -9.46 -1.89 -5.25
CA ASP A 105 -9.59 -2.18 -3.82
C ASP A 105 -8.21 -2.22 -3.15
N LYS A 106 -8.06 -1.41 -2.10
CA LYS A 106 -6.78 -1.18 -1.44
C LYS A 106 -6.92 -1.12 0.08
N GLU A 107 -5.93 -1.67 0.76
CA GLU A 107 -5.70 -1.45 2.18
C GLU A 107 -4.64 -0.36 2.36
N VAL A 108 -4.90 0.60 3.24
CA VAL A 108 -3.97 1.68 3.54
C VAL A 108 -3.37 1.47 4.93
N SER A 109 -2.06 1.59 4.99
CA SER A 109 -1.27 1.65 6.21
C SER A 109 -0.38 2.87 6.16
N TYR A 110 0.10 3.34 7.31
CA TYR A 110 0.91 4.54 7.41
C TYR A 110 2.23 4.21 8.09
N ARG A 111 3.33 4.74 7.55
CA ARG A 111 4.61 4.77 8.27
C ARG A 111 4.62 6.04 9.11
N ILE A 112 4.67 5.87 10.42
CA ILE A 112 4.54 6.95 11.39
C ILE A 112 5.83 7.05 12.19
N ARG A 113 6.33 8.28 12.31
CA ARG A 113 7.40 8.64 13.26
C ARG A 113 6.75 9.25 14.50
N PHE A 114 7.09 8.67 15.64
CA PHE A 114 6.82 9.21 16.97
C PHE A 114 8.11 9.79 17.51
N ASP A 115 8.07 11.02 18.00
CA ASP A 115 9.22 11.70 18.59
C ASP A 115 8.81 12.39 19.88
N ASN A 116 9.61 12.29 20.94
CA ASN A 116 9.33 12.96 22.21
C ASN A 116 10.53 13.76 22.71
N LYS A 117 10.27 14.66 23.66
CA LYS A 117 11.29 15.49 24.32
C LYS A 117 12.43 14.73 25.00
N LEU A 118 12.28 13.43 25.23
CA LEU A 118 13.26 12.58 25.90
C LEU A 118 14.12 11.79 24.91
N ASP A 119 14.14 12.20 23.64
CA ASP A 119 14.94 11.59 22.56
C ASP A 119 14.53 10.13 22.26
N ASN A 120 13.29 9.75 22.59
CA ASN A 120 12.71 8.47 22.14
C ASN A 120 12.04 8.65 20.78
N GLU A 121 12.82 8.45 19.72
CA GLU A 121 12.29 8.33 18.36
C GLU A 121 11.88 6.89 18.04
N VAL A 122 10.64 6.70 17.58
CA VAL A 122 10.13 5.40 17.12
C VAL A 122 9.52 5.54 15.73
N LEU A 123 10.11 4.85 14.75
CA LEU A 123 9.54 4.68 13.42
C LEU A 123 8.79 3.35 13.34
N THR A 124 7.51 3.37 13.00
CA THR A 124 6.70 2.15 12.94
C THR A 124 5.63 2.21 11.85
N LYS A 125 4.95 1.09 11.63
CA LYS A 125 3.82 0.97 10.69
C LYS A 125 2.53 0.87 11.49
N ALA A 126 1.56 1.72 11.16
CA ALA A 126 0.21 1.66 11.68
C ALA A 126 -0.76 1.26 10.56
N THR A 127 -1.65 0.33 10.85
CA THR A 127 -2.78 -0.02 9.99
C THR A 127 -3.89 1.01 10.11
N TYR A 128 -4.77 1.11 9.11
CA TYR A 128 -5.99 1.90 9.21
C TYR A 128 -6.79 1.57 10.48
N GLU A 129 -6.94 0.29 10.78
CA GLU A 129 -7.67 -0.20 11.96
C GLU A 129 -7.13 0.34 13.28
N GLU A 130 -5.80 0.42 13.44
CA GLU A 130 -5.16 0.96 14.64
C GLU A 130 -5.41 2.47 14.81
N LEU A 131 -5.68 3.18 13.71
CA LEU A 131 -5.92 4.63 13.70
C LEU A 131 -7.42 4.98 13.78
N THR A 132 -8.34 4.02 13.61
CA THR A 132 -9.78 4.31 13.53
C THR A 132 -10.45 4.71 14.85
N THR A 133 -9.96 4.24 15.99
CA THR A 133 -10.62 4.48 17.28
C THR A 133 -9.61 4.83 18.35
N LYS A 134 -10.01 5.71 19.28
CA LYS A 134 -9.20 6.12 20.43
C LYS A 134 -8.65 4.93 21.20
N THR A 135 -9.45 3.88 21.41
CA THR A 135 -9.05 2.70 22.19
C THR A 135 -7.93 1.94 21.47
N ARG A 136 -8.10 1.63 20.18
CA ARG A 136 -7.08 0.91 19.39
C ARG A 136 -5.81 1.74 19.26
N PHE A 137 -5.95 3.04 19.01
CA PHE A 137 -4.81 3.94 18.92
C PHE A 137 -4.04 4.05 20.24
N SER A 138 -4.75 4.11 21.37
CA SER A 138 -4.11 4.12 22.69
C SER A 138 -3.34 2.83 22.97
N SER A 139 -3.92 1.67 22.64
CA SER A 139 -3.22 0.38 22.74
C SER A 139 -2.00 0.32 21.83
N PHE A 140 -2.11 0.86 20.62
CA PHE A 140 -1.00 0.96 19.68
C PHE A 140 0.14 1.84 20.24
N LEU A 141 -0.14 3.04 20.74
CA LEU A 141 0.87 3.91 21.37
C LEU A 141 1.61 3.22 22.54
N VAL A 142 0.86 2.57 23.43
CA VAL A 142 1.43 1.84 24.57
C VAL A 142 2.34 0.70 24.09
N SER A 143 1.95 -0.01 23.02
CA SER A 143 2.79 -1.06 22.44
C SER A 143 4.14 -0.56 21.88
N LYS A 144 4.25 0.74 21.60
CA LYS A 144 5.46 1.41 21.11
C LYS A 144 6.23 2.14 22.22
N GLY A 145 5.81 2.02 23.48
CA GLY A 145 6.48 2.63 24.63
C GLY A 145 6.03 4.06 24.94
N PHE A 146 4.96 4.56 24.34
CA PHE A 146 4.41 5.88 24.62
C PHE A 146 3.21 5.83 25.58
N VAL A 147 2.87 6.98 26.15
CA VAL A 147 1.66 7.13 26.97
C VAL A 147 0.42 7.02 26.08
N LYS A 148 -0.67 6.49 26.64
CA LYS A 148 -1.98 6.45 25.98
C LYS A 148 -2.46 7.83 25.54
N PHE A 149 -3.38 7.87 24.58
CA PHE A 149 -4.05 9.10 24.16
C PHE A 149 -4.81 9.74 25.33
N LEU A 150 -4.52 11.01 25.61
CA LEU A 150 -5.02 11.75 26.77
C LEU A 150 -6.32 12.51 26.47
N GLY A 151 -6.58 12.83 25.20
CA GLY A 151 -7.75 13.62 24.79
C GLY A 151 -9.09 12.88 24.86
N THR A 152 -10.18 13.62 24.67
CA THR A 152 -11.56 13.11 24.52
C THR A 152 -11.81 12.48 23.15
N THR A 153 -12.96 11.83 22.96
CA THR A 153 -13.32 11.22 21.66
C THR A 153 -13.45 12.27 20.55
N SER A 154 -14.04 13.43 20.83
CA SER A 154 -14.14 14.51 19.84
C SER A 154 -12.77 15.09 19.47
N GLN A 155 -11.82 15.12 20.40
CA GLN A 155 -10.43 15.47 20.12
C GLN A 155 -9.70 14.40 19.32
N PHE A 156 -10.08 13.12 19.49
CA PHE A 156 -9.56 12.04 18.68
C PHE A 156 -10.00 12.17 17.21
N ASP A 157 -11.24 12.57 16.94
CA ASP A 157 -11.71 12.79 15.57
C ASP A 157 -10.91 13.90 14.85
N LEU A 158 -10.64 15.00 15.57
CA LEU A 158 -9.77 16.09 15.08
C LEU A 158 -8.34 15.62 14.86
N PHE A 159 -7.82 14.83 15.79
CA PHE A 159 -6.49 14.23 15.70
C PHE A 159 -6.36 13.25 14.52
N HIS A 160 -7.40 12.46 14.26
CA HIS A 160 -7.46 11.57 13.12
C HIS A 160 -7.50 12.35 11.79
N GLU A 161 -8.26 13.45 11.71
CA GLU A 161 -8.23 14.35 10.56
C GLU A 161 -6.84 14.98 10.38
N PHE A 162 -6.16 15.35 11.47
CA PHE A 162 -4.79 15.85 11.42
C PHE A 162 -3.80 14.84 10.85
N ILE A 163 -3.89 13.57 11.27
CA ILE A 163 -3.04 12.49 10.73
C ILE A 163 -3.27 12.31 9.23
N ILE A 164 -4.54 12.25 8.79
CA ILE A 164 -4.86 11.87 7.41
C ILE A 164 -4.75 13.06 6.46
N ASN A 165 -5.34 14.20 6.81
CA ASN A 165 -5.49 15.35 5.91
C ASN A 165 -4.65 16.56 6.35
N GLY A 166 -4.10 16.53 7.57
CA GLY A 166 -3.42 17.68 8.17
C GLY A 166 -1.94 17.78 7.83
N GLN A 167 -1.34 16.73 7.29
CA GLN A 167 0.09 16.60 7.01
C GLN A 167 0.33 16.27 5.53
N ASP A 168 1.42 16.79 4.97
CA ASP A 168 1.86 16.46 3.61
C ASP A 168 2.79 15.26 3.65
N TYR A 169 2.40 14.16 3.02
CA TYR A 169 3.22 12.94 2.93
C TYR A 169 3.02 12.23 1.57
N PRO A 170 4.07 11.57 1.04
CA PRO A 170 3.96 10.82 -0.20
C PRO A 170 3.11 9.56 -0.03
N THR A 171 2.48 9.14 -1.14
CA THR A 171 1.82 7.84 -1.24
C THR A 171 2.73 6.84 -1.95
N VAL A 172 3.03 5.76 -1.25
CA VAL A 172 3.76 4.58 -1.74
C VAL A 172 2.76 3.48 -2.02
N ARG A 173 2.82 2.88 -3.19
CA ARG A 173 1.97 1.77 -3.60
C ARG A 173 2.80 0.51 -3.77
N VAL A 174 2.54 -0.46 -2.91
CA VAL A 174 3.14 -1.80 -3.02
C VAL A 174 2.27 -2.60 -3.97
N LEU A 175 2.85 -3.00 -5.09
CA LEU A 175 2.14 -3.80 -6.10
C LEU A 175 2.07 -5.27 -5.65
N SER A 176 1.03 -5.99 -6.06
CA SER A 176 0.83 -7.41 -5.73
C SER A 176 1.52 -8.37 -6.70
N SER A 177 1.95 -7.87 -7.85
CA SER A 177 2.53 -8.63 -8.96
C SER A 177 3.56 -7.78 -9.72
N TRP A 178 4.47 -8.42 -10.44
CA TRP A 178 5.39 -7.79 -11.38
C TRP A 178 5.06 -8.18 -12.83
N GLY A 179 5.79 -7.62 -13.79
CA GLY A 179 5.45 -7.68 -15.22
C GLY A 179 4.34 -6.70 -15.58
N GLU A 180 3.43 -7.05 -16.48
CA GLU A 180 2.38 -6.14 -16.96
C GLU A 180 1.30 -5.89 -15.89
N TYR A 181 1.56 -4.98 -14.96
CA TYR A 181 0.60 -4.64 -13.89
C TYR A 181 -0.54 -3.73 -14.37
N LYS A 182 -0.34 -3.02 -15.49
CA LYS A 182 -1.33 -2.20 -16.20
C LYS A 182 -1.06 -2.29 -17.71
N PRO A 183 -2.06 -2.08 -18.59
CA PRO A 183 -1.87 -2.15 -20.03
C PRO A 183 -0.65 -1.33 -20.50
N GLY A 184 0.34 -2.01 -21.09
CA GLY A 184 1.56 -1.41 -21.60
C GLY A 184 2.55 -0.89 -20.54
N LYS A 185 2.37 -1.24 -19.26
CA LYS A 185 3.26 -0.82 -18.17
C LYS A 185 3.80 -2.04 -17.46
N PHE A 186 5.11 -2.24 -17.56
CA PHE A 186 5.81 -3.42 -17.08
C PHE A 186 6.69 -3.09 -15.89
N ILE A 187 6.44 -3.76 -14.76
CA ILE A 187 7.20 -3.63 -13.52
C ILE A 187 8.29 -4.70 -13.48
N PHE A 188 9.50 -4.24 -13.23
CA PHE A 188 10.70 -5.02 -13.01
C PHE A 188 11.24 -4.69 -11.62
N LYS A 189 12.13 -5.55 -11.11
CA LYS A 189 12.78 -5.34 -9.83
C LYS A 189 13.51 -4.00 -9.74
N ASN A 190 14.11 -3.57 -10.85
CA ASN A 190 14.92 -2.36 -10.95
C ASN A 190 14.19 -1.15 -11.57
N GLY A 191 12.89 -1.25 -11.84
CA GLY A 191 12.17 -0.13 -12.44
C GLY A 191 10.88 -0.47 -13.15
N LEU A 192 10.31 0.54 -13.80
CA LEU A 192 9.08 0.46 -14.58
C LEU A 192 9.42 0.80 -16.04
N TYR A 193 8.97 -0.03 -16.98
CA TYR A 193 8.97 0.29 -18.41
C TYR A 193 7.57 0.68 -18.88
N ASP A 194 7.45 1.88 -19.46
CA ASP A 194 6.22 2.34 -20.10
C ASP A 194 6.37 2.18 -21.62
N VAL A 195 5.60 1.26 -22.22
CA VAL A 195 5.65 0.95 -23.65
C VAL A 195 5.15 2.11 -24.50
N LYS A 196 4.18 2.89 -24.00
CA LYS A 196 3.61 4.03 -24.73
C LYS A 196 4.63 5.16 -24.82
N GLU A 197 5.31 5.45 -23.72
CA GLU A 197 6.34 6.48 -23.64
C GLU A 197 7.71 5.98 -24.13
N LYS A 198 7.87 4.67 -24.32
CA LYS A 198 9.13 3.98 -24.62
C LYS A 198 10.23 4.34 -23.63
N LYS A 199 9.87 4.49 -22.36
CA LYS A 199 10.75 5.03 -21.32
C LYS A 199 10.86 4.07 -20.14
N PHE A 200 12.09 3.91 -19.66
CA PHE A 200 12.38 3.20 -18.41
C PHE A 200 12.51 4.20 -17.27
N TYR A 201 11.80 3.92 -16.17
CA TYR A 201 11.81 4.64 -14.92
C TYR A 201 12.55 3.78 -13.89
N PRO A 202 13.84 4.04 -13.63
CA PRO A 202 14.62 3.23 -12.69
C PRO A 202 14.11 3.39 -11.26
N SER A 203 14.25 2.35 -10.46
CA SER A 203 14.09 2.43 -9.01
C SER A 203 15.28 3.16 -8.38
N ASP A 204 15.04 3.85 -7.26
CA ASP A 204 16.12 4.38 -6.42
C ASP A 204 16.80 3.27 -5.59
N GLU A 205 17.78 3.66 -4.76
CA GLU A 205 18.52 2.75 -3.86
C GLU A 205 17.61 2.01 -2.87
N ASN A 206 16.42 2.54 -2.59
CA ASN A 206 15.42 1.94 -1.71
C ASN A 206 14.36 1.14 -2.50
N GLN A 207 14.65 0.80 -3.77
CA GLN A 207 13.76 0.08 -4.68
C GLN A 207 12.43 0.82 -4.96
N ARG A 208 12.43 2.15 -4.84
CA ARG A 208 11.24 2.99 -5.07
C ARG A 208 11.26 3.55 -6.48
N ILE A 209 10.16 3.34 -7.20
CA ILE A 209 9.98 3.82 -8.56
C ILE A 209 9.09 5.05 -8.53
N ARG A 210 9.65 6.22 -8.85
CA ARG A 210 8.87 7.46 -8.97
C ARG A 210 8.21 7.49 -10.35
N TYR A 211 6.88 7.44 -10.38
CA TYR A 211 6.12 7.49 -11.62
C TYR A 211 4.86 8.33 -11.41
N GLN A 212 4.78 9.44 -12.16
CA GLN A 212 3.75 10.47 -11.98
C GLN A 212 3.77 11.00 -10.53
N ASN A 213 2.61 11.15 -9.87
CA ASN A 213 2.49 11.62 -8.49
C ASN A 213 2.51 10.48 -7.45
N ARG A 214 3.07 9.32 -7.80
CA ARG A 214 3.10 8.14 -6.93
C ARG A 214 4.48 7.51 -6.89
N ILE A 215 4.72 6.82 -5.78
CA ILE A 215 5.87 5.94 -5.62
C ILE A 215 5.36 4.52 -5.74
N LEU A 216 5.95 3.71 -6.61
CA LEU A 216 5.62 2.29 -6.77
C LEU A 216 6.75 1.44 -6.20
N ILE A 217 6.40 0.30 -5.60
CA ILE A 217 7.34 -0.73 -5.16
C ILE A 217 6.96 -2.04 -5.85
N CYS A 218 7.93 -2.63 -6.55
CA CYS A 218 7.81 -3.99 -7.09
C CYS A 218 7.75 -4.97 -5.91
N PRO A 219 6.81 -5.92 -5.87
CA PRO A 219 6.80 -6.93 -4.83
C PRO A 219 8.04 -7.81 -4.94
N ASP A 220 8.55 -8.21 -3.79
CA ASP A 220 9.60 -9.22 -3.71
C ASP A 220 9.09 -10.57 -4.20
N GLY A 221 10.03 -11.33 -4.77
CA GLY A 221 9.81 -12.74 -5.05
C GLY A 221 10.02 -13.64 -3.85
N ASN A 222 10.10 -14.94 -4.10
CA ASN A 222 10.61 -15.95 -3.19
C ASN A 222 11.76 -16.71 -3.86
N GLU A 223 12.37 -17.68 -3.18
CA GLU A 223 13.49 -18.44 -3.74
C GLU A 223 13.18 -19.04 -5.12
N LEU A 224 11.92 -19.42 -5.38
CA LEU A 224 11.49 -20.07 -6.61
C LEU A 224 11.17 -19.09 -7.73
N VAL A 225 10.67 -17.90 -7.41
CA VAL A 225 10.16 -16.93 -8.39
C VAL A 225 10.57 -15.53 -7.98
N GLN A 226 11.35 -14.86 -8.82
CA GLN A 226 11.84 -13.50 -8.56
C GLN A 226 11.47 -12.57 -9.70
N PRO A 227 11.19 -11.27 -9.42
CA PRO A 227 11.01 -10.29 -10.47
C PRO A 227 12.30 -10.13 -11.29
N PRO A 228 12.22 -10.09 -12.63
CA PRO A 228 13.37 -9.83 -13.48
C PRO A 228 13.90 -8.41 -13.29
N GLU A 229 15.19 -8.23 -13.60
CA GLU A 229 15.82 -6.92 -13.77
C GLU A 229 15.91 -6.61 -15.27
N LEU A 230 15.42 -5.43 -15.67
CA LEU A 230 15.52 -4.99 -17.06
C LEU A 230 16.88 -4.36 -17.31
N SER A 231 17.67 -4.96 -18.19
CA SER A 231 18.86 -4.31 -18.73
C SER A 231 18.46 -3.42 -19.91
N VAL A 232 18.70 -2.11 -19.79
CA VAL A 232 18.50 -1.16 -20.89
C VAL A 232 19.86 -0.95 -21.57
N PRO A 233 19.99 -1.28 -22.87
CA PRO A 233 21.26 -1.14 -23.56
C PRO A 233 21.72 0.33 -23.62
N THR A 234 22.97 0.59 -23.24
CA THR A 234 23.59 1.93 -23.30
C THR A 234 24.09 2.27 -24.71
N ASP A 235 24.52 1.26 -25.46
CA ASP A 235 24.85 1.35 -26.88
C ASP A 235 24.05 0.31 -27.67
N ALA A 236 23.25 0.80 -28.61
CA ALA A 236 22.38 -0.05 -29.43
C ALA A 236 23.18 -1.00 -30.32
N ILE A 237 24.31 -0.55 -30.89
CA ILE A 237 25.08 -1.36 -31.85
C ILE A 237 25.75 -2.53 -31.15
N THR A 238 26.51 -2.26 -30.09
CA THR A 238 27.19 -3.30 -29.31
C THR A 238 26.19 -4.27 -28.69
N SER A 239 25.04 -3.78 -28.23
CA SER A 239 24.00 -4.63 -27.63
C SER A 239 23.35 -5.55 -28.65
N VAL A 240 23.08 -5.07 -29.87
CA VAL A 240 22.56 -5.91 -30.96
C VAL A 240 23.57 -7.00 -31.32
N ALA A 241 24.86 -6.65 -31.44
CA ALA A 241 25.90 -7.63 -31.73
C ALA A 241 26.01 -8.70 -30.64
N PHE A 242 26.01 -8.29 -29.36
CA PHE A 242 26.02 -9.20 -28.21
C PHE A 242 24.81 -10.12 -28.20
N LEU A 243 23.60 -9.59 -28.39
CA LEU A 243 22.37 -10.39 -28.42
C LEU A 243 22.38 -11.38 -29.58
N ALA A 244 22.85 -10.97 -30.76
CA ALA A 244 22.99 -11.86 -31.91
C ALA A 244 23.98 -13.00 -31.65
N GLU A 245 25.13 -12.71 -31.04
CA GLU A 245 26.11 -13.72 -30.64
C GLU A 245 25.49 -14.73 -29.66
N LYS A 246 24.84 -14.27 -28.59
CA LYS A 246 24.22 -15.15 -27.58
C LYS A 246 23.06 -15.95 -28.14
N PHE A 247 22.27 -15.35 -29.02
CA PHE A 247 21.20 -16.04 -29.73
C PHE A 247 21.75 -17.18 -30.62
N ASN A 248 22.80 -16.91 -31.40
CA ASN A 248 23.43 -17.93 -32.24
C ASN A 248 24.05 -19.06 -31.41
N LEU A 249 24.70 -18.73 -30.29
CA LEU A 249 25.22 -19.73 -29.35
C LEU A 249 24.09 -20.60 -28.79
N TRP A 250 22.97 -19.98 -28.39
CA TRP A 250 21.82 -20.69 -27.88
C TRP A 250 21.25 -21.66 -28.93
N GLU A 251 21.08 -21.20 -30.19
CA GLU A 251 20.64 -22.03 -31.31
C GLU A 251 21.60 -23.20 -31.57
N SER A 252 22.92 -22.98 -31.51
CA SER A 252 23.91 -24.04 -31.75
C SER A 252 23.86 -25.15 -30.70
N LEU A 253 23.54 -24.81 -29.45
CA LEU A 253 23.52 -25.77 -28.34
C LEU A 253 22.18 -26.49 -28.20
N ASN A 254 21.07 -25.83 -28.57
CA ASN A 254 19.72 -26.29 -28.25
C ASN A 254 18.84 -26.59 -29.47
N GLY A 255 19.37 -26.34 -30.67
CA GLY A 255 18.66 -26.51 -31.93
C GLY A 255 17.80 -25.28 -32.28
N ARG A 256 17.89 -24.86 -33.54
CA ARG A 256 17.22 -23.69 -34.10
C ARG A 256 15.71 -23.67 -33.85
N PHE A 257 15.02 -24.79 -34.09
CA PHE A 257 13.57 -24.87 -33.93
C PHE A 257 13.15 -24.68 -32.47
N ASN A 258 13.82 -25.35 -31.54
CA ASN A 258 13.52 -25.30 -30.11
C ASN A 258 13.71 -23.88 -29.54
N VAL A 259 14.83 -23.24 -29.87
CA VAL A 259 15.12 -21.87 -29.42
C VAL A 259 14.10 -20.87 -29.97
N ARG A 260 13.79 -20.92 -31.26
CA ARG A 260 12.83 -20.00 -31.89
C ARG A 260 11.42 -20.18 -31.36
N SER A 261 10.96 -21.41 -31.17
CA SER A 261 9.63 -21.68 -30.58
C SER A 261 9.55 -21.18 -29.14
N THR A 262 10.61 -21.39 -28.36
CA THR A 262 10.70 -20.91 -26.98
C THR A 262 10.71 -19.38 -26.91
N LEU A 263 11.47 -18.71 -27.78
CA LEU A 263 11.50 -17.25 -27.87
C LEU A 263 10.17 -16.66 -28.39
N GLY A 264 9.53 -17.33 -29.35
CA GLY A 264 8.19 -16.97 -29.81
C GLY A 264 7.16 -17.00 -28.67
N TYR A 265 7.27 -18.00 -27.78
CA TYR A 265 6.44 -18.07 -26.57
C TYR A 265 6.73 -16.95 -25.56
N ALA A 266 8.00 -16.55 -25.38
CA ALA A 266 8.35 -15.36 -24.59
C ALA A 266 7.68 -14.09 -25.14
N ILE A 267 7.76 -13.87 -26.46
CA ILE A 267 7.13 -12.72 -27.10
C ILE A 267 5.61 -12.80 -26.91
N ALA A 268 5.00 -13.96 -27.14
CA ALA A 268 3.57 -14.16 -26.89
C ALA A 268 3.18 -13.83 -25.44
N SER A 269 4.01 -14.19 -24.46
CA SER A 269 3.77 -13.88 -23.04
C SER A 269 3.72 -12.37 -22.79
N LEU A 270 4.60 -11.58 -23.42
CA LEU A 270 4.60 -10.12 -23.33
C LEU A 270 3.34 -9.49 -23.95
N TYR A 271 2.70 -10.18 -24.88
CA TYR A 271 1.44 -9.76 -25.52
C TYR A 271 0.23 -10.54 -25.01
N ASN A 272 0.34 -11.22 -23.86
CA ASN A 272 -0.69 -12.12 -23.35
C ASN A 272 -2.07 -11.46 -23.28
N ARG A 273 -2.14 -10.20 -22.85
CA ARG A 273 -3.38 -9.45 -22.73
C ARG A 273 -4.09 -9.32 -24.07
N ARG A 274 -3.36 -8.94 -25.13
CA ARG A 274 -3.92 -8.79 -26.47
C ARG A 274 -4.41 -10.14 -27.04
N ILE A 275 -3.64 -11.20 -26.80
CA ILE A 275 -3.99 -12.56 -27.24
C ILE A 275 -5.23 -13.05 -26.49
N LEU A 276 -5.31 -12.84 -25.18
CA LEU A 276 -6.47 -13.21 -24.37
C LEU A 276 -7.72 -12.41 -24.77
N GLU A 277 -7.57 -11.11 -25.06
CA GLU A 277 -8.67 -10.26 -25.53
C GLU A 277 -9.18 -10.68 -26.92
N SER A 278 -8.32 -11.18 -27.82
CA SER A 278 -8.73 -11.63 -29.16
C SER A 278 -9.25 -13.07 -29.19
N ASP A 279 -8.54 -13.99 -28.52
CA ASP A 279 -8.71 -15.43 -28.71
C ASP A 279 -9.37 -16.11 -27.49
N SER A 280 -9.59 -15.36 -26.39
CA SER A 280 -10.13 -15.86 -25.11
C SER A 280 -9.33 -17.02 -24.48
N ALA A 281 -8.13 -17.30 -25.01
CA ALA A 281 -7.26 -18.38 -24.57
C ALA A 281 -5.79 -17.98 -24.78
N PHE A 282 -4.91 -18.56 -23.97
CA PHE A 282 -3.46 -18.40 -24.13
C PHE A 282 -2.80 -19.79 -24.22
N PRO A 283 -1.90 -20.02 -25.17
CA PRO A 283 -1.29 -21.33 -25.36
C PRO A 283 -0.40 -21.72 -24.18
N LEU A 284 -0.31 -23.01 -23.88
CA LEU A 284 0.67 -23.56 -22.95
C LEU A 284 1.82 -24.20 -23.74
N LEU A 285 3.06 -23.84 -23.40
CA LEU A 285 4.24 -24.42 -24.04
C LEU A 285 4.68 -25.70 -23.31
N PHE A 286 4.52 -26.85 -23.98
CA PHE A 286 5.01 -28.13 -23.49
C PHE A 286 6.33 -28.53 -24.18
N LYS A 287 7.39 -28.71 -23.38
CA LYS A 287 8.69 -29.19 -23.86
C LYS A 287 8.88 -30.64 -23.46
N PHE A 288 8.88 -31.54 -24.44
CA PHE A 288 8.92 -32.99 -24.23
C PHE A 288 10.04 -33.65 -25.05
N GLY A 289 10.34 -34.92 -24.75
CA GLY A 289 11.39 -35.70 -25.41
C GLY A 289 12.08 -36.65 -24.44
N GLU A 290 12.97 -37.49 -24.94
CA GLU A 290 13.68 -38.50 -24.15
C GLU A 290 14.49 -37.90 -22.99
N ARG A 291 14.71 -38.67 -21.92
CA ARG A 291 15.53 -38.24 -20.78
C ARG A 291 16.97 -38.00 -21.23
N GLY A 292 17.61 -36.96 -20.69
CA GLY A 292 19.02 -36.64 -21.02
C GLY A 292 19.23 -35.75 -22.26
N THR A 293 18.16 -35.36 -22.96
CA THR A 293 18.22 -34.51 -24.17
C THR A 293 18.42 -33.01 -23.92
N GLY A 294 18.78 -32.60 -22.69
CA GLY A 294 19.06 -31.19 -22.37
C GLY A 294 17.83 -30.27 -22.23
N LYS A 295 16.60 -30.80 -22.16
CA LYS A 295 15.36 -30.01 -22.03
C LYS A 295 15.41 -29.00 -20.88
N SER A 296 15.79 -29.47 -19.69
CA SER A 296 15.78 -28.63 -18.49
C SER A 296 16.88 -27.57 -18.53
N SER A 297 18.08 -27.92 -19.02
CA SER A 297 19.18 -26.96 -19.24
C SER A 297 18.79 -25.87 -20.25
N SER A 298 18.09 -26.26 -21.32
CA SER A 298 17.54 -25.33 -22.31
C SER A 298 16.53 -24.35 -21.68
N MET A 299 15.70 -24.85 -20.76
CA MET A 299 14.74 -24.04 -20.04
C MET A 299 15.41 -23.12 -19.02
N ASP A 300 16.53 -23.49 -18.40
CA ASP A 300 17.25 -22.60 -17.48
C ASP A 300 17.69 -21.30 -18.17
N TRP A 301 18.18 -21.38 -19.40
CA TRP A 301 18.55 -20.21 -20.20
C TRP A 301 17.33 -19.31 -20.46
N PHE A 302 16.20 -19.94 -20.82
CA PHE A 302 14.97 -19.22 -21.08
C PHE A 302 14.38 -18.57 -19.82
N MET A 303 14.35 -19.31 -18.72
CA MET A 303 13.90 -18.87 -17.40
C MET A 303 14.72 -17.66 -16.91
N THR A 304 16.02 -17.64 -17.20
CA THR A 304 16.91 -16.53 -16.83
C THR A 304 16.49 -15.21 -17.47
N LEU A 305 15.89 -15.22 -18.67
CA LEU A 305 15.35 -14.01 -19.31
C LEU A 305 14.22 -13.34 -18.48
N PHE A 306 13.57 -14.12 -17.61
CA PHE A 306 12.47 -13.67 -16.76
C PHE A 306 12.83 -13.62 -15.29
N GLY A 307 14.13 -13.61 -14.95
CA GLY A 307 14.60 -13.40 -13.57
C GLY A 307 14.62 -14.66 -12.70
N TYR A 308 14.30 -15.83 -13.25
CA TYR A 308 14.38 -17.09 -12.53
C TYR A 308 15.85 -17.54 -12.44
N LYS A 309 16.27 -17.99 -11.25
CA LYS A 309 17.60 -18.56 -11.05
C LYS A 309 17.64 -19.99 -11.57
N SER A 310 18.75 -20.36 -12.23
CA SER A 310 19.00 -21.72 -12.70
C SER A 310 18.83 -22.72 -11.55
N GLY A 311 18.09 -23.80 -11.79
CA GLY A 311 17.82 -24.84 -10.79
C GLY A 311 16.62 -24.59 -9.87
N ASN A 312 16.08 -23.38 -9.80
CA ASN A 312 14.89 -23.07 -8.99
C ASN A 312 13.60 -23.32 -9.77
N ARG A 313 13.42 -24.58 -10.18
CA ARG A 313 12.24 -25.01 -10.94
C ARG A 313 11.14 -25.44 -9.98
N GLN A 314 9.92 -25.00 -10.23
CA GLN A 314 8.78 -25.50 -9.48
C GLN A 314 8.41 -26.88 -10.00
N SER A 315 8.49 -27.89 -9.13
CA SER A 315 7.94 -29.21 -9.42
C SER A 315 6.55 -29.37 -8.81
N VAL A 316 5.69 -30.10 -9.50
CA VAL A 316 4.40 -30.53 -8.97
C VAL A 316 4.65 -31.77 -8.10
N SER A 317 5.14 -31.57 -6.88
CA SER A 317 5.43 -32.64 -5.91
C SER A 317 4.55 -32.52 -4.65
N LYS A 318 4.46 -33.59 -3.83
CA LYS A 318 3.74 -33.59 -2.53
C LYS A 318 4.09 -32.41 -1.60
N GLN A 319 5.29 -31.84 -1.75
CA GLN A 319 5.79 -30.76 -0.89
C GLN A 319 5.24 -29.38 -1.31
N ASN A 320 4.76 -29.23 -2.54
CA ASN A 320 4.15 -27.99 -3.03
C ASN A 320 2.63 -28.10 -3.01
N THR A 321 1.98 -27.37 -2.10
CA THR A 321 0.52 -27.31 -2.08
C THR A 321 0.00 -26.59 -3.34
N LEU A 322 -1.10 -27.07 -3.91
CA LEU A 322 -1.76 -26.45 -5.05
C LEU A 322 -2.04 -24.95 -4.79
N LYS A 323 -2.45 -24.61 -3.56
CA LYS A 323 -2.68 -23.23 -3.11
C LYS A 323 -1.41 -22.38 -3.15
N GLY A 324 -0.27 -22.93 -2.74
CA GLY A 324 1.03 -22.26 -2.82
C GLY A 324 1.47 -22.02 -4.26
N MET A 325 1.25 -23.01 -5.14
CA MET A 325 1.56 -22.90 -6.56
C MET A 325 0.72 -21.83 -7.25
N ILE A 326 -0.61 -21.81 -7.03
CA ILE A 326 -1.50 -20.78 -7.54
C ILE A 326 -1.06 -19.38 -7.09
N ARG A 327 -0.67 -19.22 -5.82
CA ARG A 327 -0.14 -17.95 -5.31
C ARG A 327 1.11 -17.50 -6.07
N ASN A 328 2.02 -18.42 -6.37
CA ASN A 328 3.22 -18.11 -7.13
C ASN A 328 2.93 -17.78 -8.60
N MET A 329 1.93 -18.43 -9.20
CA MET A 329 1.49 -18.14 -10.57
C MET A 329 0.88 -16.75 -10.73
N THR A 330 0.28 -16.20 -9.67
CA THR A 330 -0.32 -14.85 -9.69
C THR A 330 0.69 -13.70 -9.63
N LEU A 331 1.96 -13.99 -9.32
CA LEU A 331 2.99 -12.96 -9.16
C LEU A 331 3.53 -12.43 -10.52
N PRO A 332 3.98 -13.27 -11.46
CA PRO A 332 4.41 -12.81 -12.78
C PRO A 332 3.20 -12.62 -13.72
N ILE A 333 2.95 -11.39 -14.18
CA ILE A 333 1.91 -11.09 -15.17
C ILE A 333 2.56 -10.68 -16.49
N GLY A 334 2.12 -11.29 -17.60
CA GLY A 334 2.77 -11.05 -18.90
C GLY A 334 4.17 -11.70 -19.01
N PHE A 335 4.54 -12.52 -18.03
CA PHE A 335 5.74 -13.34 -18.04
C PHE A 335 5.36 -14.82 -17.86
N PRO A 336 6.12 -15.75 -18.47
CA PRO A 336 5.87 -17.17 -18.35
C PRO A 336 6.11 -17.67 -16.93
N PHE A 337 5.29 -18.63 -16.51
CA PHE A 337 5.47 -19.40 -15.29
C PHE A 337 5.94 -20.82 -15.64
N PHE A 338 6.91 -21.34 -14.89
CA PHE A 338 7.62 -22.58 -15.24
C PHE A 338 7.28 -23.70 -14.26
N LEU A 339 6.88 -24.84 -14.83
CA LEU A 339 6.65 -26.09 -14.12
C LEU A 339 7.54 -27.18 -14.70
N ASP A 340 8.34 -27.84 -13.86
CA ASP A 340 9.16 -28.99 -14.22
C ASP A 340 8.51 -30.29 -13.70
N ASP A 341 8.75 -31.40 -14.41
CA ASP A 341 8.24 -32.73 -14.06
C ASP A 341 6.73 -32.80 -13.73
N TYR A 342 5.90 -32.19 -14.59
CA TYR A 342 4.43 -32.22 -14.44
C TYR A 342 3.87 -33.65 -14.24
N ARG A 343 4.52 -34.67 -14.81
CA ARG A 343 4.07 -36.08 -14.80
C ARG A 343 4.57 -36.92 -13.62
N ASN A 344 5.36 -36.40 -12.68
CA ASN A 344 5.81 -37.16 -11.51
C ASN A 344 4.67 -37.33 -10.47
N HIS A 345 3.58 -37.98 -10.89
CA HIS A 345 2.36 -38.18 -10.12
C HIS A 345 2.36 -39.41 -9.22
N GLU A 346 3.43 -40.21 -9.16
CA GLU A 346 3.51 -41.38 -8.24
C GLU A 346 3.34 -41.02 -6.76
N THR A 347 3.17 -39.74 -6.44
CA THR A 347 2.96 -39.23 -5.09
C THR A 347 1.75 -38.30 -4.93
N ASN A 348 0.88 -38.02 -5.92
CA ASN A 348 -0.21 -37.05 -5.72
C ASN A 348 -1.62 -37.66 -5.78
N ASN A 349 -2.15 -38.13 -4.64
CA ASN A 349 -3.53 -38.67 -4.51
C ASN A 349 -4.65 -37.59 -4.54
N GLN A 350 -4.35 -36.36 -4.99
CA GLN A 350 -5.29 -35.23 -4.98
C GLN A 350 -5.55 -34.61 -6.36
N VAL A 351 -5.13 -35.26 -7.44
CA VAL A 351 -5.52 -34.86 -8.80
C VAL A 351 -6.72 -35.75 -9.20
N PRO A 352 -7.90 -35.18 -9.50
CA PRO A 352 -8.98 -35.97 -10.11
C PRO A 352 -8.52 -36.45 -11.48
N ASP A 353 -8.82 -37.72 -11.79
CA ASP A 353 -8.50 -38.37 -13.07
C ASP A 353 -8.85 -37.52 -14.31
#